data_AF-A0A2D7EZ57-F1
#
_entry.id   AF-A0A2D7EZ57-F1
#
_cell.length_a   1.000
_cell.length_b   1.000
_cell.length_c   1.000
_cell.angle_alpha   90.00
_cell.angle_beta   90.00
_cell.angle_gamma   90.00
#
_symmetry.space_group_name_H-M   'P 1'
#
loop_
_entity.id
_entity.type
_entity.pdbx_description
1 polymer ?
#
loop_
_entity_poly.entity_id
_entity_poly.type
_entity_poly.pdbx_seq_one_letter_code
_entity_poly.pdbx_strand_id
1 'polypeptide(L)'
;MSIELIDTARFHGFRVRRQIAGKTYQEYFSLRKDGKRLGRSEKAKLKASVEKRDAVLAKMQKKAKAEADKSAIFGGGGKVRGILFRIKTEKSGTRTPVFQIGIMSEKSQKIVNTTVSINMHGLKVAWEKAVDFYVFHKRISKKSVTYRKLLRCRPTRNQIELMKRRSIG
;
A
#
# COMPACT_ATOMS: atom_id res chain seq x y z
N MET A 1 -19.87 -2.39 2.28
CA MET A 1 -20.39 -1.48 3.34
C MET A 1 -20.09 -2.12 4.69
N SER A 2 -19.80 -1.34 5.73
CA SER A 2 -19.33 -1.82 7.06
C SER A 2 -20.36 -1.65 8.18
N ILE A 3 -21.54 -1.11 7.85
CA ILE A 3 -22.70 -1.01 8.73
C ILE A 3 -23.63 -2.17 8.40
N GLU A 4 -24.15 -2.85 9.42
CA GLU A 4 -25.10 -3.93 9.30
C GLU A 4 -26.27 -3.72 10.26
N LEU A 5 -27.49 -3.89 9.79
CA LEU A 5 -28.67 -3.95 10.66
C LEU A 5 -28.80 -5.37 11.17
N ILE A 6 -28.66 -5.56 12.47
CA ILE A 6 -28.92 -6.83 13.14
C ILE A 6 -30.34 -6.78 13.68
N ASP A 7 -31.16 -7.72 13.24
CA ASP A 7 -32.52 -7.91 13.73
C ASP A 7 -32.70 -9.35 14.19
N THR A 8 -32.39 -9.59 15.46
CA THR A 8 -32.51 -10.90 16.10
C THR A 8 -33.27 -10.75 17.42
N ALA A 9 -33.77 -11.87 17.96
CA ALA A 9 -34.42 -11.88 19.26
C ALA A 9 -33.53 -11.29 20.38
N ARG A 10 -32.21 -11.49 20.27
CA ARG A 10 -31.21 -11.05 21.26
C ARG A 10 -30.73 -9.61 21.06
N PHE A 11 -30.79 -9.07 19.85
CA PHE A 11 -30.34 -7.71 19.56
C PHE A 11 -31.03 -7.15 18.31
N HIS A 12 -31.57 -5.93 18.45
CA HIS A 12 -32.14 -5.14 17.36
C HIS A 12 -31.40 -3.80 17.29
N GLY A 13 -30.58 -3.59 16.27
CA GLY A 13 -29.73 -2.41 16.18
C GLY A 13 -28.74 -2.43 15.03
N PHE A 14 -27.97 -1.36 14.89
CA PHE A 14 -26.89 -1.30 13.91
C PHE A 14 -25.58 -1.80 14.51
N ARG A 15 -24.80 -2.52 13.72
CA ARG A 15 -23.40 -2.87 14.00
C ARG A 15 -22.51 -2.16 13.00
N VAL A 16 -21.49 -1.47 13.49
CA VAL A 16 -20.40 -0.93 12.68
C VAL A 16 -19.18 -1.80 12.89
N ARG A 17 -18.61 -2.36 11.82
CA ARG A 17 -17.43 -3.23 11.90
C ARG A 17 -16.38 -2.85 10.84
N ARG A 18 -15.15 -2.58 11.28
CA ARG A 18 -13.99 -2.38 10.39
C ARG A 18 -12.72 -3.01 10.95
N GLN A 19 -11.85 -3.48 10.06
CA GLN A 19 -10.48 -3.91 10.38
C GLN A 19 -9.52 -2.76 10.09
N ILE A 20 -8.75 -2.33 11.10
CA ILE A 20 -7.83 -1.20 11.00
C ILE A 20 -6.50 -1.62 11.63
N ALA A 21 -5.43 -1.65 10.82
CA ALA A 21 -4.08 -2.01 11.26
C ALA A 21 -4.00 -3.34 12.06
N GLY A 22 -4.76 -4.36 11.64
CA GLY A 22 -4.81 -5.66 12.32
C GLY A 22 -5.68 -5.70 13.58
N LYS A 23 -6.34 -4.60 13.94
CA LYS A 23 -7.31 -4.54 15.06
C LYS A 23 -8.75 -4.49 14.54
N THR A 24 -9.62 -5.26 15.19
CA THR A 24 -11.07 -5.25 14.92
C THR A 24 -11.73 -4.12 15.69
N TYR A 25 -12.35 -3.18 15.00
CA TYR A 25 -13.21 -2.16 15.60
C TYR A 25 -14.66 -2.56 15.34
N GLN A 26 -15.40 -2.80 16.43
CA GLN A 26 -16.80 -3.25 16.39
C GLN A 26 -17.62 -2.51 17.43
N GLU A 27 -18.66 -1.82 16.98
CA GLU A 27 -19.55 -1.03 17.83
C GLU A 27 -21.01 -1.36 17.53
N TYR A 28 -21.83 -1.41 18.58
CA TYR A 28 -23.24 -1.74 18.52
C TYR A 28 -24.08 -0.55 18.93
N PHE A 29 -25.13 -0.28 18.15
CA PHE A 29 -26.06 0.82 18.34
C PHE A 29 -27.47 0.24 18.44
N SER A 30 -27.96 0.10 19.66
CA SER A 30 -29.30 -0.46 19.93
C SER A 30 -30.39 0.44 19.37
N LEU A 31 -31.35 -0.16 18.64
CA LEU A 31 -32.61 0.46 18.25
C LEU A 31 -33.71 0.27 19.30
N ARG A 32 -33.33 -0.16 20.50
CA ARG A 32 -34.20 -0.22 21.68
C ARG A 32 -33.69 0.71 22.77
N LYS A 33 -34.63 1.42 23.42
CA LYS A 33 -34.41 2.20 24.63
C LYS A 33 -35.46 1.75 25.65
N ASP A 34 -35.01 1.38 26.85
CA ASP A 34 -35.88 0.88 27.93
C ASP A 34 -36.81 -0.29 27.49
N GLY A 35 -36.26 -1.22 26.71
CA GLY A 35 -36.99 -2.39 26.19
C GLY A 35 -37.93 -2.10 25.01
N LYS A 36 -38.25 -0.83 24.72
CA LYS A 36 -39.13 -0.42 23.62
C LYS A 36 -38.34 -0.05 22.37
N ARG A 37 -38.95 -0.27 21.19
CA ARG A 37 -38.36 0.14 19.91
C ARG A 37 -38.35 1.66 19.79
N LEU A 38 -37.24 2.20 19.30
CA LEU A 38 -37.11 3.64 19.04
C LEU A 38 -38.14 4.10 18.00
N GLY A 39 -38.66 5.31 18.19
CA GLY A 39 -39.52 5.97 17.21
C GLY A 39 -38.77 6.30 15.91
N ARG A 40 -39.51 6.66 14.85
CA ARG A 40 -38.92 6.97 13.53
C ARG A 40 -37.85 8.08 13.59
N SER A 41 -38.10 9.12 14.39
CA SER A 41 -37.18 10.25 14.59
C SER A 41 -35.90 9.84 15.31
N GLU A 42 -36.02 9.07 16.39
CA GLU A 42 -34.86 8.59 17.16
C GLU A 42 -34.03 7.58 16.35
N LYS A 43 -34.68 6.70 15.59
CA LYS A 43 -34.03 5.78 14.66
C LYS A 43 -33.22 6.54 13.59
N ALA A 44 -33.75 7.64 13.06
CA ALA A 44 -33.04 8.47 12.10
C ALA A 44 -31.81 9.16 12.72
N LYS A 45 -31.93 9.70 13.94
CA LYS A 45 -30.81 10.29 14.68
C LYS A 45 -29.72 9.25 14.98
N LEU A 46 -30.12 8.04 15.38
CA LEU A 46 -29.19 6.94 15.63
C LEU A 46 -28.47 6.53 14.33
N LYS A 47 -29.21 6.37 13.23
CA LYS A 47 -28.63 6.03 11.92
C LYS A 47 -27.59 7.06 11.47
N ALA A 48 -27.89 8.35 11.62
CA ALA A 48 -26.92 9.42 11.31
C ALA A 48 -25.66 9.33 12.18
N SER A 49 -25.80 8.94 13.46
CA SER A 49 -24.67 8.75 14.38
C SER A 49 -23.82 7.54 14.00
N VAL A 50 -24.47 6.44 13.61
CA VAL A 50 -23.83 5.21 13.09
C VAL A 50 -23.03 5.52 11.82
N GLU A 51 -23.61 6.26 10.88
CA GLU A 51 -22.95 6.67 9.65
C GLU A 51 -21.76 7.61 9.90
N LYS A 52 -21.90 8.57 10.82
CA LYS A 52 -20.78 9.42 11.26
C LYS A 52 -19.65 8.57 11.85
N ARG A 53 -19.98 7.59 12.69
CA ARG A 53 -18.99 6.70 13.28
C ARG A 53 -18.28 5.85 12.23
N ASP A 54 -19.02 5.27 11.29
CA ASP A 54 -18.44 4.53 10.18
C ASP A 54 -17.51 5.40 9.33
N ALA A 55 -17.87 6.67 9.07
CA ALA A 55 -17.03 7.61 8.34
C ALA A 55 -15.71 7.92 9.09
N VAL A 56 -15.74 8.02 10.42
CA VAL A 56 -14.52 8.18 11.24
C VAL A 56 -13.64 6.94 11.13
N LEU A 57 -14.20 5.75 11.32
CA LEU A 57 -13.46 4.48 11.20
C LEU A 57 -12.93 4.28 9.78
N ALA A 58 -13.66 4.72 8.75
CA ALA A 58 -13.22 4.71 7.35
C ALA A 58 -11.99 5.60 7.12
N LYS A 59 -11.99 6.81 7.70
CA LYS A 59 -10.85 7.72 7.62
C LYS A 59 -9.63 7.12 8.32
N MET A 60 -9.80 6.52 9.50
CA MET A 60 -8.74 5.83 10.21
C MET A 60 -8.19 4.65 9.41
N GLN A 61 -9.06 3.85 8.79
CA GLN A 61 -8.65 2.73 7.92
C GLN A 61 -7.83 3.21 6.72
N LYS A 62 -8.27 4.30 6.06
CA LYS A 62 -7.52 4.89 4.93
C LYS A 62 -6.15 5.40 5.37
N LYS A 63 -6.06 6.07 6.52
CA LYS A 63 -4.78 6.55 7.08
C LYS A 63 -3.85 5.39 7.39
N ALA A 64 -4.33 4.38 8.12
CA ALA A 64 -3.55 3.20 8.46
C ALA A 64 -3.06 2.44 7.22
N LYS A 65 -3.89 2.32 6.19
CA LYS A 65 -3.48 1.73 4.91
C LYS A 65 -2.38 2.56 4.25
N ALA A 66 -2.54 3.88 4.18
CA ALA A 66 -1.53 4.76 3.60
C ALA A 66 -0.20 4.74 4.37
N GLU A 67 -0.23 4.61 5.70
CA GLU A 67 0.98 4.46 6.52
C GLU A 67 1.64 3.10 6.31
N ALA A 68 0.87 2.01 6.30
CA ALA A 68 1.36 0.67 5.99
C ALA A 68 1.96 0.61 4.58
N ASP A 69 1.33 1.25 3.60
CA ASP A 69 1.83 1.34 2.24
C ASP A 69 3.16 2.12 2.18
N LYS A 70 3.29 3.22 2.95
CA LYS A 70 4.55 3.99 3.07
C LYS A 70 5.66 3.19 3.74
N SER A 71 5.37 2.47 4.83
CA SER A 71 6.35 1.64 5.51
C SER A 71 6.72 0.42 4.66
N ALA A 72 5.80 -0.08 3.84
CA ALA A 72 6.06 -1.21 2.95
C ALA A 72 7.05 -0.87 1.82
N ILE A 73 7.24 0.40 1.45
CA ILE A 73 8.15 0.84 0.39
C ILE A 73 9.59 0.41 0.67
N PHE A 74 10.04 0.55 1.92
CA PHE A 74 11.41 0.25 2.30
C PHE A 74 11.45 -1.11 3.01
N GLY A 75 12.08 -2.09 2.37
CA GLY A 75 12.40 -3.36 3.00
C GLY A 75 13.58 -3.22 3.96
N GLY A 76 13.83 -4.29 4.74
CA GLY A 76 15.03 -4.38 5.58
C GLY A 76 16.32 -4.29 4.75
N GLY A 77 17.37 -3.70 5.35
CA GLY A 77 18.69 -3.60 4.72
C GLY A 77 18.79 -2.58 3.58
N GLY A 78 17.90 -1.57 3.53
CA GLY A 78 17.98 -0.48 2.54
C GLY A 78 17.43 -0.83 1.15
N LYS A 79 16.83 -2.02 0.99
CA LYS A 79 16.18 -2.43 -0.27
C LYS A 79 14.83 -1.74 -0.43
N VAL A 80 14.47 -1.40 -1.67
CA VAL A 80 13.14 -0.88 -2.00
C VAL A 80 12.25 -2.04 -2.45
N ARG A 81 11.11 -2.26 -1.77
CA ARG A 81 10.16 -3.29 -2.19
C ARG A 81 9.61 -2.93 -3.58
N GLY A 82 9.58 -3.92 -4.47
CA GLY A 82 9.09 -3.75 -5.84
C GLY A 82 10.15 -3.30 -6.85
N ILE A 83 11.36 -2.96 -6.42
CA ILE A 83 12.53 -2.79 -7.31
C ILE A 83 13.53 -3.90 -7.00
N LEU A 84 13.64 -4.85 -7.92
CA LEU A 84 14.55 -5.99 -7.85
C LEU A 84 15.75 -5.75 -8.74
N PHE A 85 16.91 -6.21 -8.29
CA PHE A 85 18.09 -6.29 -9.14
C PHE A 85 18.19 -7.71 -9.70
N ARG A 86 18.33 -7.84 -11.03
CA ARG A 86 18.51 -9.13 -11.71
C ARG A 86 19.57 -9.03 -12.79
N ILE A 87 20.18 -10.16 -13.13
CA ILE A 87 20.90 -10.31 -14.39
C ILE A 87 19.94 -10.89 -15.41
N LYS A 88 19.86 -10.25 -16.56
CA LYS A 88 19.15 -10.76 -17.73
C LYS A 88 20.17 -11.24 -18.75
N THR A 89 20.01 -12.46 -19.24
CA THR A 89 20.77 -12.96 -20.39
C THR A 89 20.04 -12.53 -21.65
N GLU A 90 20.71 -11.76 -22.50
CA GLU A 90 20.18 -11.35 -23.79
C GLU A 90 20.31 -12.48 -24.82
N LYS A 91 19.59 -12.39 -25.95
CA LYS A 91 19.67 -13.40 -27.03
C LYS A 91 21.09 -13.56 -27.59
N SER A 92 21.92 -12.53 -27.46
CA SER A 92 23.35 -12.52 -27.81
C SER A 92 24.24 -13.26 -26.80
N GLY A 93 23.69 -13.81 -25.71
CA GLY A 93 24.45 -14.41 -24.62
C GLY A 93 24.99 -13.40 -23.60
N THR A 94 24.92 -12.10 -23.89
CA THR A 94 25.40 -11.04 -22.99
C THR A 94 24.57 -11.00 -21.71
N ARG A 95 25.26 -11.04 -20.57
CA ARG A 95 24.64 -10.92 -19.24
C ARG A 95 24.57 -9.45 -18.82
N THR A 96 23.39 -8.88 -18.88
CA THR A 96 23.15 -7.47 -18.58
C THR A 96 22.50 -7.31 -17.19
N PRO A 97 23.11 -6.57 -16.26
CA PRO A 97 22.48 -6.19 -15.00
C PRO A 97 21.32 -5.22 -15.25
N VAL A 98 20.14 -5.53 -14.70
CA VAL A 98 18.91 -4.75 -14.85
C VAL A 98 18.23 -4.49 -13.50
N PHE A 99 17.57 -3.34 -13.39
CA PHE A 99 16.56 -3.09 -12.37
C PHE A 99 15.20 -3.53 -12.90
N GLN A 100 14.62 -4.57 -12.32
CA GLN A 100 13.27 -5.02 -12.61
C GLN A 100 12.30 -4.41 -11.59
N ILE A 101 11.33 -3.64 -12.08
CA ILE A 101 10.32 -2.99 -11.25
C ILE A 101 9.00 -3.70 -11.48
N GLY A 102 8.47 -4.34 -10.44
CA GLY A 102 7.17 -5.03 -10.45
C GLY A 102 6.31 -4.50 -9.32
N ILE A 103 5.34 -3.64 -9.64
CA ILE A 103 4.54 -2.96 -8.63
C ILE A 103 3.06 -2.90 -9.00
N MET A 104 2.20 -2.95 -7.97
CA MET A 104 0.80 -2.59 -8.11
C MET A 104 0.68 -1.08 -8.30
N SER A 105 0.23 -0.67 -9.49
CA SER A 105 0.05 0.72 -9.89
C SER A 105 -1.24 1.28 -9.31
N GLU A 106 -1.15 2.38 -8.56
CA GLU A 106 -2.31 3.10 -8.06
C GLU A 106 -3.03 3.88 -9.17
N LYS A 107 -2.31 4.21 -10.25
CA LYS A 107 -2.87 4.94 -11.40
C LYS A 107 -3.72 4.05 -12.29
N SER A 108 -3.26 2.83 -12.56
CA SER A 108 -3.91 1.89 -13.48
C SER A 108 -4.62 0.73 -12.79
N GLN A 109 -4.53 0.64 -11.45
CA GLN A 109 -5.14 -0.43 -10.63
C GLN A 109 -4.75 -1.85 -11.12
N LYS A 110 -3.54 -2.00 -11.66
CA LYS A 110 -3.00 -3.26 -12.19
C LYS A 110 -1.51 -3.40 -11.84
N ILE A 111 -1.00 -4.62 -11.87
CA ILE A 111 0.44 -4.87 -11.74
C ILE A 111 1.12 -4.42 -13.03
N VAL A 112 2.13 -3.55 -12.90
CA VAL A 112 2.97 -3.11 -14.00
C VAL A 112 4.39 -3.63 -13.80
N ASN A 113 5.02 -4.06 -14.88
CA ASN A 113 6.39 -4.56 -14.88
C ASN A 113 7.21 -3.76 -15.89
N THR A 114 8.41 -3.33 -15.49
CA THR A 114 9.39 -2.75 -16.40
C THR A 114 10.80 -3.15 -15.99
N THR A 115 11.72 -3.05 -16.93
CA THR A 115 13.14 -3.34 -16.69
C THR A 115 14.01 -2.21 -17.22
N VAL A 116 14.95 -1.75 -16.41
CA VAL A 116 15.91 -0.71 -16.79
C VAL A 116 17.32 -1.30 -16.78
N SER A 117 18.02 -1.22 -17.92
CA SER A 117 19.39 -1.72 -18.06
C SER A 117 20.40 -0.78 -17.40
N ILE A 118 21.30 -1.33 -16.58
CA ILE A 118 22.41 -0.58 -15.99
C ILE A 118 23.53 -0.36 -17.01
N ASN A 119 23.81 -1.33 -17.88
CA ASN A 119 24.88 -1.19 -18.88
C ASN A 119 24.58 -0.05 -19.86
N MET A 120 23.32 0.12 -20.25
CA MET A 120 22.91 1.14 -21.23
C MET A 120 22.89 2.56 -20.67
N HIS A 121 22.52 2.74 -19.40
CA HIS A 121 22.30 4.07 -18.82
C HIS A 121 23.33 4.45 -17.75
N GLY A 122 24.14 3.51 -17.28
CA GLY A 122 24.93 3.66 -16.07
C GLY A 122 24.06 3.57 -14.81
N LEU A 123 24.72 3.25 -13.68
CA LEU A 123 24.05 2.97 -12.41
C LEU A 123 23.15 4.11 -11.92
N LYS A 124 23.66 5.35 -11.94
CA LYS A 124 22.94 6.52 -11.42
C LYS A 124 21.63 6.74 -12.20
N VAL A 125 21.73 6.84 -13.52
CA VAL A 125 20.58 7.14 -14.39
C VAL A 125 19.62 5.96 -14.43
N ALA A 126 20.12 4.72 -14.44
CA ALA A 126 19.26 3.53 -14.39
C ALA A 126 18.44 3.48 -13.09
N TRP A 127 19.04 3.83 -11.95
CA TRP A 127 18.33 3.90 -10.67
C TRP A 127 17.31 5.04 -10.66
N GLU A 128 17.68 6.22 -11.13
CA GLU A 128 16.76 7.37 -11.20
C GLU A 128 15.54 7.04 -12.06
N LYS A 129 15.72 6.39 -13.23
CA LYS A 129 14.61 5.92 -14.08
C LYS A 129 13.73 4.87 -13.38
N ALA A 130 14.33 3.92 -12.66
CA ALA A 130 13.59 2.92 -11.91
C ALA A 130 12.75 3.55 -10.78
N VAL A 131 13.32 4.50 -10.05
CA VAL A 131 12.63 5.26 -9.00
C VAL A 131 11.54 6.14 -9.60
N ASP A 132 11.80 6.82 -10.73
CA ASP A 132 10.82 7.65 -11.42
C ASP A 132 9.60 6.86 -11.88
N PHE A 133 9.82 5.67 -12.46
CA PHE A 133 8.74 4.76 -12.81
C PHE A 133 7.95 4.33 -11.56
N TYR A 134 8.66 3.97 -10.49
CA TYR A 134 8.04 3.58 -9.22
C TYR A 134 7.14 4.67 -8.65
N VAL A 135 7.65 5.90 -8.51
CA VAL A 135 6.92 7.01 -7.90
C VAL A 135 5.77 7.50 -8.76
N PHE A 136 5.92 7.44 -10.08
CA PHE A 136 4.83 7.73 -11.01
C PHE A 136 3.62 6.80 -10.79
N HIS A 137 3.87 5.50 -10.68
CA HIS A 137 2.80 4.51 -10.49
C HIS A 137 2.26 4.46 -9.06
N LYS A 138 3.06 4.85 -8.06
CA LYS A 138 2.64 5.00 -6.65
C LYS A 138 2.11 6.39 -6.29
N ARG A 139 1.95 7.29 -7.26
CA ARG A 139 1.50 8.69 -7.07
C ARG A 139 2.32 9.44 -5.99
N ILE A 140 3.61 9.11 -5.88
CA ILE A 140 4.54 9.77 -4.96
C ILE A 140 5.12 11.00 -5.67
N SER A 141 5.02 12.16 -5.03
CA SER A 141 5.60 13.39 -5.57
C SER A 141 7.13 13.36 -5.55
N LYS A 142 7.78 13.84 -6.62
CA LYS A 142 9.24 14.03 -6.69
C LYS A 142 9.76 15.02 -5.64
N LYS A 143 8.91 15.92 -5.12
CA LYS A 143 9.28 16.86 -4.04
C LYS A 143 9.26 16.22 -2.64
N SER A 144 8.66 15.02 -2.53
CA SER A 144 8.48 14.34 -1.24
C SER A 144 9.80 13.89 -0.61
N VAL A 145 9.81 13.79 0.72
CA VAL A 145 10.92 13.18 1.48
C VAL A 145 11.09 11.70 1.09
N THR A 146 9.99 11.01 0.77
CA THR A 146 10.01 9.62 0.30
C THR A 146 10.81 9.46 -0.99
N TYR A 147 10.61 10.34 -1.98
CA TYR A 147 11.39 10.32 -3.23
C TYR A 147 12.89 10.52 -2.97
N ARG A 148 13.25 11.49 -2.13
CA ARG A 148 14.65 11.71 -1.71
C ARG A 148 15.24 10.51 -0.97
N LYS A 149 14.43 9.80 -0.19
CA LYS A 149 14.85 8.56 0.49
C LYS A 149 15.03 7.41 -0.51
N LEU A 150 14.15 7.26 -1.49
CA LEU A 150 14.27 6.27 -2.57
C LEU A 150 15.55 6.48 -3.39
N LEU A 151 15.88 7.72 -3.74
CA LEU A 151 17.13 8.03 -4.45
C LEU A 151 18.37 7.67 -3.62
N ARG A 152 18.32 7.84 -2.29
CA ARG A 152 19.41 7.47 -1.38
C ARG A 152 19.56 5.96 -1.19
N CYS A 153 18.51 5.17 -1.42
CA CYS A 153 18.57 3.70 -1.41
C CYS A 153 19.25 3.10 -2.66
N ARG A 154 19.96 3.91 -3.45
CA ARG A 154 20.70 3.45 -4.62
C ARG A 154 21.76 2.43 -4.20
N PRO A 155 21.82 1.25 -4.85
CA PRO A 155 22.89 0.29 -4.63
C PRO A 155 24.27 0.89 -4.96
N THR A 156 25.31 0.49 -4.22
CA THR A 156 26.69 0.86 -4.56
C THR A 156 27.26 -0.05 -5.63
N ARG A 157 28.32 0.39 -6.32
CA ARG A 157 28.99 -0.41 -7.36
C ARG A 157 29.48 -1.77 -6.81
N ASN A 158 30.01 -1.77 -5.59
CA ASN A 158 30.45 -2.99 -4.89
C ASN A 158 29.28 -3.94 -4.60
N GLN A 159 28.11 -3.42 -4.21
CA GLN A 159 26.92 -4.26 -4.01
C GLN A 159 26.45 -4.90 -5.32
N ILE A 160 26.56 -4.18 -6.43
CA ILE A 160 26.20 -4.71 -7.76
C ILE A 160 27.17 -5.81 -8.16
N GLU A 161 28.46 -5.63 -7.96
CA GLU A 161 29.45 -6.67 -8.26
C GLU A 161 29.27 -7.91 -7.37
N LEU A 162 29.02 -7.72 -6.07
CA LEU A 162 28.74 -8.82 -5.16
C LEU A 162 27.46 -9.59 -5.58
N MET A 163 26.44 -8.87 -6.04
CA MET A 163 25.21 -9.47 -6.56
C MET A 163 25.42 -10.16 -7.92
N LYS A 164 26.29 -9.61 -8.78
CA LYS A 164 26.69 -10.28 -10.04
C LYS A 164 27.37 -11.61 -9.76
N ARG A 165 28.28 -11.66 -8.78
CA ARG A 165 28.95 -12.90 -8.36
C ARG A 165 27.98 -13.91 -7.76
N ARG A 166 27.03 -13.46 -6.95
CA ARG A 166 26.00 -14.32 -6.33
C ARG A 166 24.97 -14.90 -7.29
N SER A 167 24.76 -14.32 -8.48
CA SER A 167 23.83 -14.89 -9.47
C SER A 167 24.47 -15.89 -10.42
N ILE A 168 25.75 -16.22 -10.20
CA ILE A 168 26.54 -17.16 -11.02
C ILE A 168 26.73 -18.51 -10.30
N GLY A 169 26.45 -18.58 -8.99
CA GLY A 169 26.33 -19.84 -8.24
C GLY A 169 24.88 -20.22 -8.07
#